data_AF-A0A847JUQ8-F1
#
_entry.id   AF-A0A847JUQ8-F1
#
_cell.length_a   1.000
_cell.length_b   1.000
_cell.length_c   1.000
_cell.angle_alpha   90.00
_cell.angle_beta   90.00
_cell.angle_gamma   90.00
#
_symmetry.space_group_name_H-M   'P 1'
#
loop_
_entity.id
_entity.type
_entity.pdbx_description
1 polymer ?
#
loop_
_entity_poly.entity_id
_entity_poly.type
_entity_poly.pdbx_seq_one_letter_code
_entity_poly.pdbx_strand_id
1 'polypeptide(L)'
;MLPLYEAKMIHHYDIRWATYEPDGSTRHLTPDELTGDFEPMPRYWVAESEVDRKLAGRSEKEAFLVWRDICRPTDVRTVIATKVPRLAFGNKLPLALTASNPSELQAIWSSFTFDFVARQKMGGTTLNFYILMQLPMPTPAQVEASPIVFRTFVRDWIGERVDRLNARPNGHNDDDRAWLRAELDALAAHLFGLSRDEIDYVIGTFPIVRRQEEAAYGEFRSRRLILTAFDAMASARDIGLPYDSGHARMAVAQ
;
A
#
# COMPACT_ATOMS: atom_id res chain seq x y z
N MET A 1 -4.15 -28.09 4.21
CA MET A 1 -4.70 -27.31 3.08
C MET A 1 -4.49 -25.85 3.39
N LEU A 2 -4.16 -25.04 2.40
CA LEU A 2 -4.04 -23.58 2.50
C LEU A 2 -5.22 -22.91 1.78
N PRO A 3 -5.73 -21.77 2.27
CA PRO A 3 -6.75 -21.01 1.58
C PRO A 3 -6.20 -20.42 0.28
N LEU A 4 -6.96 -20.51 -0.82
CA LEU A 4 -6.63 -19.84 -2.08
C LEU A 4 -7.14 -18.40 -2.07
N TYR A 5 -6.23 -17.46 -1.90
CA TYR A 5 -6.52 -16.04 -1.92
C TYR A 5 -6.67 -15.53 -3.35
N GLU A 6 -7.77 -14.84 -3.59
CA GLU A 6 -8.04 -14.15 -4.84
C GLU A 6 -7.83 -12.65 -4.71
N ALA A 7 -7.58 -11.97 -5.83
CA ALA A 7 -7.30 -10.54 -5.87
C ALA A 7 -8.30 -9.69 -5.08
N LYS A 8 -9.59 -10.02 -5.16
CA LYS A 8 -10.69 -9.32 -4.49
C LYS A 8 -10.62 -9.37 -2.94
N MET A 9 -9.87 -10.31 -2.37
CA MET A 9 -9.79 -10.55 -0.91
C MET A 9 -8.77 -9.68 -0.19
N ILE A 10 -7.87 -9.00 -0.90
CA ILE A 10 -6.82 -8.15 -0.32
C ILE A 10 -6.92 -6.72 -0.82
N HIS A 11 -6.56 -5.72 -0.04
CA HIS A 11 -6.38 -4.34 -0.47
C HIS A 11 -5.05 -3.81 0.07
N HIS A 12 -4.71 -2.53 -0.19
CA HIS A 12 -3.52 -1.91 0.40
C HIS A 12 -3.47 -2.10 1.91
N TYR A 13 -2.40 -2.74 2.37
CA TYR A 13 -2.16 -3.02 3.79
C TYR A 13 -3.28 -3.80 4.48
N ASP A 14 -4.01 -4.61 3.72
CA ASP A 14 -5.14 -5.37 4.22
C ASP A 14 -5.27 -6.71 3.49
N ILE A 15 -5.08 -7.81 4.20
CA ILE A 15 -5.28 -9.15 3.66
C ILE A 15 -6.67 -9.71 4.00
N ARG A 16 -7.50 -8.96 4.72
CA ARG A 16 -8.84 -9.32 5.20
C ARG A 16 -9.90 -8.39 4.61
N TRP A 17 -9.73 -8.01 3.35
CA TRP A 17 -10.60 -7.03 2.68
C TRP A 17 -11.97 -7.59 2.28
N ALA A 18 -12.02 -8.87 1.89
CA ALA A 18 -13.28 -9.51 1.49
C ALA A 18 -13.29 -11.01 1.80
N THR A 19 -14.48 -11.53 2.07
CA THR A 19 -14.76 -12.94 2.33
C THR A 19 -15.76 -13.49 1.32
N TYR A 20 -15.67 -14.79 1.04
CA TYR A 20 -16.71 -15.52 0.31
C TYR A 20 -17.86 -15.92 1.24
N GLU A 21 -19.06 -15.89 0.67
CA GLU A 21 -20.28 -16.44 1.27
C GLU A 21 -20.56 -17.87 0.78
N PRO A 22 -21.40 -18.66 1.49
CA PRO A 22 -21.77 -20.02 1.09
C PRO A 22 -22.39 -20.10 -0.32
N ASP A 23 -23.03 -19.03 -0.79
CA ASP A 23 -23.62 -18.94 -2.14
C ASP A 23 -22.59 -18.61 -3.23
N GLY A 24 -21.31 -18.42 -2.87
CA GLY A 24 -20.21 -18.10 -3.77
C GLY A 24 -20.09 -16.62 -4.12
N SER A 25 -20.94 -15.74 -3.57
CA SER A 25 -20.78 -14.29 -3.65
C SER A 25 -19.66 -13.81 -2.72
N THR A 26 -19.26 -12.55 -2.87
CA THR A 26 -18.23 -11.93 -2.03
C THR A 26 -18.72 -10.62 -1.45
N ARG A 27 -18.37 -10.37 -0.20
CA ARG A 27 -18.60 -9.08 0.47
C ARG A 27 -17.35 -8.60 1.19
N HIS A 28 -17.32 -7.32 1.52
CA HIS A 28 -16.33 -6.77 2.44
C HIS A 28 -16.56 -7.32 3.85
N LEU A 29 -15.47 -7.46 4.60
CA LEU A 29 -15.57 -7.70 6.03
C LEU A 29 -16.14 -6.46 6.72
N THR A 30 -16.92 -6.68 7.77
CA THR A 30 -17.45 -5.58 8.60
C THR A 30 -16.37 -5.05 9.54
N PRO A 31 -16.53 -3.82 10.08
CA PRO A 31 -15.62 -3.31 11.10
C PRO A 31 -15.45 -4.25 12.31
N ASP A 32 -16.54 -4.88 12.77
CA ASP A 32 -16.51 -5.83 13.88
C ASP A 32 -15.71 -7.10 13.53
N GLU A 33 -15.87 -7.63 12.32
CA GLU A 33 -15.07 -8.77 11.85
C GLU A 33 -13.58 -8.43 11.74
N LEU A 34 -13.24 -7.23 11.25
CA LEU A 34 -11.86 -6.78 11.11
C LEU A 34 -11.14 -6.66 12.46
N THR A 35 -11.85 -6.22 13.50
CA THR A 35 -11.29 -6.08 14.85
C THR A 35 -11.28 -7.39 15.64
N GLY A 36 -12.11 -8.37 15.27
CA GLY A 36 -12.12 -9.71 15.84
C GLY A 36 -11.17 -10.70 15.16
N ASP A 37 -11.31 -11.98 15.55
CA ASP A 37 -10.51 -13.10 15.06
C ASP A 37 -11.03 -13.71 13.74
N PHE A 38 -12.00 -13.06 13.08
CA PHE A 38 -12.64 -13.60 11.88
C PHE A 38 -11.65 -13.72 10.71
N GLU A 39 -11.41 -14.93 10.21
CA GLU A 39 -10.60 -15.09 8.99
C GLU A 39 -11.48 -15.09 7.73
N PRO A 40 -11.08 -14.36 6.67
CA PRO A 40 -11.78 -14.41 5.39
C PRO A 40 -11.88 -15.83 4.85
N MET A 41 -13.09 -16.24 4.49
CA MET A 41 -13.33 -17.54 3.87
C MET A 41 -12.92 -17.48 2.39
N PRO A 42 -12.02 -18.37 1.90
CA PRO A 42 -11.73 -18.50 0.49
C PRO A 42 -12.82 -19.31 -0.22
N ARG A 43 -12.90 -19.21 -1.54
CA ARG A 43 -13.73 -20.10 -2.36
C ARG A 43 -13.09 -21.47 -2.58
N TYR A 44 -11.76 -21.50 -2.65
CA TYR A 44 -11.00 -22.69 -2.99
C TYR A 44 -9.86 -22.91 -1.98
N TRP A 45 -9.40 -24.16 -1.92
CA TRP A 45 -8.33 -24.59 -1.04
C TRP A 45 -7.29 -25.36 -1.86
N VAL A 46 -6.02 -25.21 -1.50
CA VAL A 46 -4.90 -25.86 -2.18
C VAL A 46 -4.11 -26.71 -1.19
N ALA A 47 -3.60 -27.86 -1.62
CA ALA A 47 -2.69 -28.64 -0.80
C ALA A 47 -1.39 -27.86 -0.54
N GLU A 48 -0.91 -27.87 0.71
CA GLU A 48 0.30 -27.13 1.08
C GLU A 48 1.53 -27.61 0.28
N SER A 49 1.61 -28.91 0.03
CA SER A 49 2.65 -29.53 -0.81
C SER A 49 2.72 -28.96 -2.23
N GLU A 50 1.61 -28.47 -2.79
CA GLU A 50 1.61 -27.82 -4.11
C GLU A 50 2.20 -26.41 -4.06
N VAL A 51 2.04 -25.70 -2.94
CA VAL A 51 2.69 -24.41 -2.70
C VAL A 51 4.19 -24.62 -2.50
N ASP A 52 4.58 -25.60 -1.68
CA ASP A 52 5.98 -25.97 -1.46
C ASP A 52 6.69 -26.33 -2.76
N ARG A 53 6.07 -27.18 -3.57
CA ARG A 53 6.62 -27.59 -4.87
C ARG A 53 6.83 -26.41 -5.82
N LYS A 54 5.98 -25.38 -5.77
CA LYS A 54 6.11 -24.18 -6.60
C LYS A 54 7.15 -23.19 -6.07
N LEU A 55 7.36 -23.13 -4.76
CA LEU A 55 8.35 -22.26 -4.12
C LEU A 55 9.75 -22.89 -4.06
N ALA A 56 9.84 -24.22 -4.14
CA ALA A 56 11.09 -24.97 -4.12
C ALA A 56 12.11 -24.41 -5.14
N GLY A 57 13.30 -24.06 -4.65
CA GLY A 57 14.37 -23.46 -5.45
C GLY A 57 14.12 -22.02 -5.90
N ARG A 58 13.03 -21.38 -5.48
CA ARG A 58 12.69 -19.98 -5.82
C ARG A 58 12.66 -19.06 -4.61
N SER A 59 12.12 -19.51 -3.48
CA SER A 59 12.05 -18.70 -2.26
C SER A 59 11.78 -19.57 -1.03
N GLU A 60 12.46 -19.27 0.06
CA GLU A 60 12.25 -19.87 1.39
C GLU A 60 11.54 -18.89 2.35
N LYS A 61 10.93 -17.84 1.82
CA LYS A 61 10.31 -16.78 2.63
C LYS A 61 8.90 -17.16 3.10
N GLU A 62 8.58 -16.70 4.30
CA GLU A 62 7.24 -16.85 4.91
C GLU A 62 6.29 -15.68 4.60
N ALA A 63 6.77 -14.66 3.90
CA ALA A 63 5.97 -13.52 3.47
C ALA A 63 6.39 -13.04 2.08
N PHE A 64 5.40 -12.62 1.30
CA PHE A 64 5.55 -12.17 -0.08
C PHE A 64 4.85 -10.84 -0.28
N LEU A 65 5.26 -10.10 -1.31
CA LEU A 65 4.47 -8.99 -1.81
C LEU A 65 3.61 -9.48 -2.97
N VAL A 66 2.33 -9.13 -2.96
CA VAL A 66 1.42 -9.40 -4.08
C VAL A 66 0.82 -8.12 -4.59
N TRP A 67 0.31 -8.15 -5.82
CA TRP A 67 -0.52 -7.07 -6.37
C TRP A 67 -1.76 -7.63 -7.07
N ARG A 68 -2.82 -6.84 -7.13
CA ARG A 68 -3.99 -7.15 -7.96
C ARG A 68 -3.67 -6.93 -9.43
N ASP A 69 -3.81 -7.96 -10.26
CA ASP A 69 -3.65 -7.88 -11.72
C ASP A 69 -4.78 -7.08 -12.39
N ILE A 70 -5.99 -7.11 -11.82
CA ILE A 70 -7.15 -6.47 -12.44
C ILE A 70 -7.28 -5.02 -11.96
N CYS A 71 -7.26 -4.08 -12.91
CA CYS A 71 -7.40 -2.63 -12.71
C CYS A 71 -8.64 -2.10 -13.45
N ARG A 72 -9.82 -2.17 -12.83
CA ARG A 72 -11.06 -1.74 -13.49
C ARG A 72 -11.16 -0.20 -13.50
N PRO A 73 -11.86 0.40 -14.48
CA PRO A 73 -12.11 1.85 -14.47
C PRO A 73 -12.89 2.34 -13.23
N THR A 74 -13.62 1.43 -12.57
CA THR A 74 -14.35 1.70 -11.32
C THR A 74 -13.47 1.64 -10.08
N ASP A 75 -12.25 1.11 -10.18
CA ASP A 75 -11.35 0.97 -9.04
C ASP A 75 -10.74 2.33 -8.70
N VAL A 76 -10.76 2.66 -7.40
CA VAL A 76 -10.23 3.92 -6.88
C VAL A 76 -8.71 4.03 -7.04
N ARG A 77 -8.02 2.89 -7.08
CA ARG A 77 -6.56 2.72 -7.18
C ARG A 77 -6.25 1.72 -8.29
N THR A 78 -5.19 1.97 -9.07
CA THR A 78 -4.77 1.12 -10.19
C THR A 78 -3.86 0.01 -9.70
N VAL A 79 -2.83 0.38 -8.94
CA VAL A 79 -1.90 -0.59 -8.36
C VAL A 79 -2.34 -0.83 -6.94
N ILE A 80 -2.85 -2.02 -6.64
CA ILE A 80 -3.22 -2.43 -5.29
C ILE A 80 -2.28 -3.54 -4.86
N ALA A 81 -1.40 -3.25 -3.92
CA ALA A 81 -0.37 -4.17 -3.45
C ALA A 81 -0.37 -4.29 -1.93
N THR A 82 -0.03 -5.48 -1.43
CA THR A 82 0.12 -5.72 0.00
C THR A 82 1.05 -6.89 0.30
N LYS A 83 1.73 -6.84 1.44
CA LYS A 83 2.45 -7.99 1.99
C LYS A 83 1.44 -9.03 2.48
N VAL A 84 1.70 -10.29 2.16
CA VAL A 84 0.88 -11.45 2.50
C VAL A 84 1.77 -12.53 3.13
N PRO A 85 1.25 -13.33 4.08
CA PRO A 85 1.97 -14.51 4.58
C PRO A 85 2.01 -15.60 3.50
N ARG A 86 2.79 -16.67 3.72
CA ARG A 86 2.85 -17.85 2.85
C ARG A 86 1.47 -18.55 2.80
N LEU A 87 0.72 -18.29 1.73
CA LEU A 87 -0.59 -18.87 1.43
C LEU A 87 -0.64 -19.31 -0.05
N ALA A 88 -1.78 -19.86 -0.48
CA ALA A 88 -2.01 -20.10 -1.91
C ALA A 88 -2.64 -18.85 -2.56
N PHE A 89 -2.21 -18.51 -3.77
CA PHE A 89 -2.68 -17.31 -4.49
C PHE A 89 -3.17 -17.62 -5.89
N GLY A 90 -4.29 -17.02 -6.28
CA GLY A 90 -4.83 -17.11 -7.63
C GLY A 90 -3.98 -16.36 -8.66
N ASN A 91 -4.14 -16.69 -9.94
CA ASN A 91 -3.38 -16.07 -11.03
C ASN A 91 -3.57 -14.56 -11.17
N LYS A 92 -4.67 -14.01 -10.64
CA LYS A 92 -4.97 -12.57 -10.61
C LYS A 92 -4.35 -11.83 -9.43
N LEU A 93 -3.58 -12.53 -8.61
CA LEU A 93 -2.83 -11.97 -7.49
C LEU A 93 -1.35 -12.41 -7.58
N PRO A 94 -0.58 -11.90 -8.56
CA PRO A 94 0.80 -12.33 -8.77
C PRO A 94 1.71 -11.96 -7.59
N LEU A 95 2.83 -12.70 -7.46
CA LEU A 95 3.82 -12.52 -6.39
C LEU A 95 5.06 -11.79 -6.93
N ALA A 96 5.53 -10.81 -6.17
CA ALA A 96 6.86 -10.23 -6.31
C ALA A 96 7.80 -10.93 -5.33
N LEU A 97 8.71 -11.75 -5.86
CA LEU A 97 9.75 -12.42 -5.07
C LEU A 97 10.91 -11.44 -4.88
N THR A 98 11.10 -10.98 -3.64
CA THR A 98 12.15 -10.01 -3.29
C THR A 98 13.35 -10.71 -2.65
N ALA A 99 14.54 -10.10 -2.72
CA ALA A 99 15.71 -10.59 -1.98
C ALA A 99 15.62 -10.22 -0.48
N SER A 100 15.13 -9.02 -0.15
CA SER A 100 14.99 -8.47 1.21
C SER A 100 13.52 -8.32 1.64
N ASN A 101 13.25 -7.70 2.80
CA ASN A 101 11.90 -7.37 3.26
C ASN A 101 11.20 -6.48 2.20
N PRO A 102 9.97 -6.80 1.74
CA PRO A 102 9.30 -6.03 0.69
C PRO A 102 8.71 -4.68 1.15
N SER A 103 8.95 -4.23 2.39
CA SER A 103 8.30 -3.01 2.92
C SER A 103 8.50 -1.77 2.06
N GLU A 104 9.70 -1.53 1.53
CA GLU A 104 9.97 -0.37 0.65
C GLU A 104 9.15 -0.44 -0.65
N LEU A 105 9.10 -1.63 -1.27
CA LEU A 105 8.27 -1.87 -2.45
C LEU A 105 6.79 -1.71 -2.14
N GLN A 106 6.30 -2.26 -1.02
CA GLN A 106 4.89 -2.11 -0.64
C GLN A 106 4.52 -0.65 -0.43
N ALA A 107 5.38 0.11 0.28
CA ALA A 107 5.16 1.53 0.53
C ALA A 107 5.04 2.31 -0.79
N ILE A 108 5.99 2.13 -1.70
CA ILE A 108 6.03 2.86 -2.96
C ILE A 108 4.92 2.41 -3.91
N TRP A 109 4.68 1.10 -4.06
CA TRP A 109 3.60 0.57 -4.92
C TRP A 109 2.21 0.94 -4.41
N SER A 110 2.09 1.30 -3.12
CA SER A 110 0.84 1.79 -2.52
C SER A 110 0.70 3.31 -2.58
N SER A 111 1.67 4.03 -3.13
CA SER A 111 1.63 5.49 -3.18
C SER A 111 0.78 6.04 -4.34
N PHE A 112 0.20 7.22 -4.16
CA PHE A 112 -0.49 7.97 -5.21
C PHE A 112 0.46 8.32 -6.36
N THR A 113 1.72 8.62 -6.06
CA THR A 113 2.76 8.91 -7.07
C THR A 113 2.97 7.71 -8.01
N PHE A 114 3.17 6.51 -7.47
CA PHE A 114 3.34 5.31 -8.28
C PHE A 114 2.07 4.95 -9.05
N ASP A 115 0.90 5.05 -8.40
CA ASP A 115 -0.41 4.77 -9.01
C ASP A 115 -0.70 5.73 -10.17
N PHE A 116 -0.36 7.01 -10.03
CA PHE A 116 -0.49 8.00 -11.08
C PHE A 116 0.32 7.61 -12.31
N VAL A 117 1.60 7.24 -12.16
CA VAL A 117 2.41 6.82 -13.30
C VAL A 117 1.87 5.53 -13.92
N ALA A 118 1.44 4.58 -13.10
CA ALA A 118 0.85 3.33 -13.57
C ALA A 118 -0.38 3.59 -14.45
N ARG A 119 -1.28 4.48 -14.04
CA ARG A 119 -2.48 4.87 -14.82
C ARG A 119 -2.15 5.34 -16.22
N GLN A 120 -1.09 6.13 -16.39
CA GLN A 120 -0.68 6.65 -17.70
C GLN A 120 -0.16 5.56 -18.64
N LYS A 121 0.25 4.41 -18.10
CA LYS A 121 0.78 3.27 -18.87
C LYS A 121 -0.25 2.16 -19.10
N MET A 122 -1.40 2.22 -18.43
CA MET A 122 -2.46 1.23 -18.58
C MET A 122 -3.28 1.49 -19.84
N GLY A 123 -3.32 0.50 -20.74
CA GLY A 123 -4.19 0.49 -21.93
C GLY A 123 -5.41 -0.45 -21.82
N GLY A 124 -5.58 -1.12 -20.68
CA GLY A 124 -6.63 -2.11 -20.45
C GLY A 124 -6.85 -2.36 -18.96
N THR A 125 -7.52 -3.44 -18.62
CA THR A 125 -7.90 -3.76 -17.22
C THR A 125 -6.98 -4.77 -16.55
N THR A 126 -5.86 -5.12 -17.19
CA THR A 126 -4.90 -6.13 -16.70
C THR A 126 -3.52 -5.50 -16.60
N LEU A 127 -2.96 -5.45 -15.40
CA LEU A 127 -1.62 -4.97 -15.11
C LEU A 127 -0.62 -6.08 -15.38
N ASN A 128 -0.39 -6.31 -16.68
CA ASN A 128 0.57 -7.30 -17.16
C ASN A 128 1.98 -7.03 -16.61
N PHE A 129 2.75 -8.10 -16.42
CA PHE A 129 4.13 -8.01 -15.92
C PHE A 129 5.00 -7.03 -16.73
N TYR A 130 4.87 -7.00 -18.06
CA TYR A 130 5.68 -6.08 -18.87
C TYR A 130 5.36 -4.60 -18.61
N ILE A 131 4.14 -4.27 -18.16
CA ILE A 131 3.78 -2.89 -17.77
C ILE A 131 4.42 -2.59 -16.41
N LEU A 132 4.17 -3.45 -15.42
CA LEU A 132 4.67 -3.27 -14.06
C LEU A 132 6.20 -3.17 -14.02
N MET A 133 6.91 -4.01 -14.78
CA MET A 133 8.38 -4.04 -14.85
C MET A 133 8.99 -2.83 -15.57
N GLN A 134 8.18 -1.98 -16.20
CA GLN A 134 8.60 -0.74 -16.83
C GLN A 134 8.23 0.51 -16.02
N LEU A 135 7.49 0.36 -14.92
CA LEU A 135 7.12 1.50 -14.09
C LEU A 135 8.36 2.04 -13.37
N PRO A 136 8.52 3.38 -13.31
CA PRO A 136 9.65 3.98 -12.63
C PRO A 136 9.58 3.66 -11.14
N MET A 137 10.73 3.28 -10.59
CA MET A 137 10.87 2.86 -9.20
C MET A 137 12.21 3.38 -8.67
N PRO A 138 12.23 4.12 -7.54
CA PRO A 138 13.48 4.43 -6.85
C PRO A 138 14.25 3.15 -6.54
N THR A 139 15.52 3.12 -6.94
CA THR A 139 16.42 2.01 -6.62
C THR A 139 16.68 1.96 -5.11
N PRO A 140 17.09 0.81 -4.54
CA PRO A 140 17.47 0.74 -3.13
C PRO A 140 18.51 1.80 -2.71
N ALA A 141 19.46 2.12 -3.59
CA ALA A 141 20.45 3.17 -3.35
C ALA A 141 19.82 4.57 -3.30
N GLN A 142 18.82 4.86 -4.13
CA GLN A 142 18.08 6.13 -4.09
C GLN A 142 17.19 6.25 -2.86
N VAL A 143 16.61 5.13 -2.39
CA VAL A 143 15.87 5.10 -1.12
C VAL A 143 16.80 5.41 0.04
N GLU A 144 17.95 4.73 0.13
CA GLU A 144 18.94 4.95 1.19
C GLU A 144 19.51 6.38 1.16
N ALA A 145 19.69 6.95 -0.03
CA ALA A 145 20.11 8.33 -0.24
C ALA A 145 18.94 9.34 -0.21
N SER A 146 17.83 9.01 0.47
CA SER A 146 16.66 9.89 0.60
C SER A 146 17.07 11.30 1.01
N PRO A 147 16.47 12.35 0.41
CA PRO A 147 16.71 13.73 0.83
C PRO A 147 16.14 14.03 2.22
N ILE A 148 15.30 13.15 2.76
CA ILE A 148 14.67 13.31 4.07
C ILE A 148 15.48 12.55 5.12
N VAL A 149 15.92 13.26 6.15
CA VAL A 149 16.66 12.68 7.29
C VAL A 149 15.67 12.13 8.31
N PHE A 150 15.94 10.94 8.81
CA PHE A 150 15.18 10.30 9.89
C PHE A 150 16.09 10.00 11.08
N ARG A 151 15.49 9.75 12.26
CA ARG A 151 16.25 9.34 13.46
C ARG A 151 16.81 7.93 13.36
N THR A 152 16.23 7.11 12.49
CA THR A 152 16.64 5.75 12.16
C THR A 152 17.01 5.68 10.68
N PHE A 153 17.51 4.54 10.20
CA PHE A 153 17.67 4.34 8.76
C PHE A 153 16.30 4.42 8.07
N VAL A 154 16.26 5.03 6.89
CA VAL A 154 15.02 5.21 6.10
C VAL A 154 14.27 3.90 5.89
N ARG A 155 14.99 2.80 5.64
CA ARG A 155 14.41 1.45 5.50
C ARG A 155 13.69 0.97 6.77
N ASP A 156 14.23 1.30 7.95
CA ASP A 156 13.62 0.93 9.23
C ASP A 156 12.40 1.81 9.52
N TRP A 157 12.50 3.11 9.19
CA TRP A 157 11.39 4.06 9.29
C TRP A 157 10.20 3.68 8.39
N ILE A 158 10.47 3.23 7.16
CA ILE A 158 9.46 2.67 6.24
C ILE A 158 8.93 1.36 6.79
N GLY A 159 9.83 0.46 7.21
CA GLY A 159 9.51 -0.86 7.75
C GLY A 159 8.51 -0.79 8.90
N GLU A 160 8.77 0.06 9.90
CA GLU A 160 7.89 0.25 11.05
C GLU A 160 6.46 0.65 10.63
N ARG A 161 6.34 1.59 9.68
CA ARG A 161 5.03 2.08 9.18
C ARG A 161 4.28 1.01 8.43
N VAL A 162 4.98 0.31 7.53
CA VAL A 162 4.39 -0.77 6.74
C VAL A 162 3.96 -1.91 7.65
N ASP A 163 4.72 -2.24 8.68
CA ASP A 163 4.36 -3.27 9.65
C ASP A 163 3.15 -2.86 10.50
N ARG A 164 3.10 -1.61 10.97
CA ARG A 164 1.91 -1.06 11.65
C ARG A 164 0.66 -1.02 10.77
N LEU A 165 0.82 -0.72 9.48
CA LEU A 165 -0.27 -0.71 8.53
C LEU A 165 -0.76 -2.12 8.18
N ASN A 166 0.14 -3.10 8.09
CA ASN A 166 -0.20 -4.51 7.82
C ASN A 166 -0.68 -5.26 9.07
N ALA A 167 -0.40 -4.76 10.26
CA ALA A 167 -0.92 -5.33 11.50
C ALA A 167 -2.45 -5.32 11.49
N ARG A 168 -3.05 -6.31 12.17
CA ARG A 168 -4.51 -6.37 12.32
C ARG A 168 -5.02 -5.05 12.91
N PRO A 169 -6.06 -4.43 12.31
CA PRO A 169 -6.72 -3.30 12.92
C PRO A 169 -7.24 -3.69 14.31
N ASN A 170 -6.91 -2.90 15.34
CA ASN A 170 -7.26 -3.16 16.74
C ASN A 170 -8.30 -2.16 17.28
N GLY A 171 -9.29 -1.79 16.47
CA GLY A 171 -10.28 -0.74 16.78
C GLY A 171 -9.95 0.59 16.09
N HIS A 172 -10.48 1.71 16.63
CA HIS A 172 -10.50 3.10 16.12
C HIS A 172 -9.14 3.72 15.76
N ASN A 173 -8.37 3.07 14.89
CA ASN A 173 -7.03 3.48 14.46
C ASN A 173 -7.03 4.12 13.07
N ASP A 174 -8.21 4.49 12.53
CA ASP A 174 -8.34 5.02 11.18
C ASP A 174 -7.52 6.29 10.98
N ASP A 175 -7.42 7.13 12.02
CA ASP A 175 -6.68 8.38 11.95
C ASP A 175 -5.16 8.17 11.92
N ASP A 176 -4.63 7.29 12.77
CA ASP A 176 -3.21 6.94 12.73
C ASP A 176 -2.86 6.24 11.42
N ARG A 177 -3.70 5.30 10.95
CA ARG A 177 -3.49 4.59 9.68
C ARG A 177 -3.50 5.57 8.50
N ALA A 178 -4.42 6.54 8.49
CA ALA A 178 -4.45 7.59 7.49
C ALA A 178 -3.16 8.43 7.50
N TRP A 179 -2.67 8.78 8.68
CA TRP A 179 -1.40 9.49 8.82
C TRP A 179 -0.19 8.66 8.38
N LEU A 180 -0.08 7.40 8.78
CA LEU A 180 1.02 6.53 8.36
C LEU A 180 1.05 6.36 6.83
N ARG A 181 -0.12 6.21 6.20
CA ARG A 181 -0.25 6.19 4.73
C ARG A 181 0.21 7.51 4.13
N ALA A 182 -0.26 8.65 4.67
CA ALA A 182 0.10 9.97 4.20
C ALA A 182 1.62 10.25 4.27
N GLU A 183 2.28 9.78 5.33
CA GLU A 183 3.73 9.89 5.48
C GLU A 183 4.47 9.04 4.43
N LEU A 184 4.01 7.81 4.15
CA LEU A 184 4.61 6.98 3.12
C LEU A 184 4.39 7.57 1.71
N ASP A 185 3.22 8.14 1.45
CA ASP A 185 2.90 8.86 0.21
C ASP A 185 3.78 10.11 0.03
N ALA A 186 3.96 10.90 1.09
CA ALA A 186 4.82 12.07 1.09
C ALA A 186 6.29 11.70 0.86
N LEU A 187 6.80 10.67 1.54
CA LEU A 187 8.15 10.17 1.31
C LEU A 187 8.31 9.66 -0.12
N ALA A 188 7.33 8.93 -0.66
CA ALA A 188 7.36 8.50 -2.06
C ALA A 188 7.46 9.71 -3.01
N ALA A 189 6.69 10.77 -2.80
CA ALA A 189 6.79 11.98 -3.61
C ALA A 189 8.21 12.61 -3.57
N HIS A 190 8.84 12.69 -2.39
CA HIS A 190 10.23 13.15 -2.25
C HIS A 190 11.24 12.25 -2.97
N LEU A 191 11.07 10.93 -2.88
CA LEU A 191 11.95 9.95 -3.57
C LEU A 191 11.82 10.00 -5.10
N PHE A 192 10.63 10.35 -5.61
CA PHE A 192 10.40 10.60 -7.03
C PHE A 192 10.84 12.01 -7.47
N GLY A 193 11.25 12.87 -6.54
CA GLY A 193 11.71 14.22 -6.82
C GLY A 193 10.59 15.19 -7.20
N LEU A 194 9.35 14.93 -6.78
CA LEU A 194 8.24 15.84 -7.05
C LEU A 194 8.34 17.11 -6.20
N SER A 195 7.97 18.23 -6.79
CA SER A 195 7.66 19.46 -6.07
C SER A 195 6.31 19.37 -5.36
N ARG A 196 6.07 20.33 -4.48
CA ARG A 196 4.83 20.46 -3.71
C ARG A 196 3.58 20.62 -4.58
N ASP A 197 3.70 21.33 -5.71
CA ASP A 197 2.60 21.53 -6.65
C ASP A 197 2.36 20.28 -7.51
N GLU A 198 3.42 19.55 -7.86
CA GLU A 198 3.30 18.30 -8.62
C GLU A 198 2.64 17.19 -7.82
N ILE A 199 3.01 16.99 -6.54
CA ILE A 199 2.32 15.99 -5.70
C ILE A 199 0.85 16.38 -5.46
N ASP A 200 0.57 17.68 -5.31
CA ASP A 200 -0.80 18.17 -5.19
C ASP A 200 -1.62 17.86 -6.45
N TYR A 201 -1.07 18.15 -7.62
CA TYR A 201 -1.66 17.79 -8.91
C TYR A 201 -1.90 16.28 -9.02
N VAL A 202 -0.90 15.46 -8.70
CA VAL A 202 -0.98 13.99 -8.73
C VAL A 202 -2.17 13.50 -7.89
N ILE A 203 -2.29 13.93 -6.64
CA ILE A 203 -3.39 13.53 -5.75
C ILE A 203 -4.73 14.03 -6.30
N GLY A 204 -4.76 15.24 -6.87
CA GLY A 204 -5.93 15.84 -7.51
C GLY A 204 -6.51 15.01 -8.66
N THR A 205 -5.72 14.14 -9.29
CA THR A 205 -6.17 13.26 -10.39
C THR A 205 -6.96 12.02 -9.94
N PHE A 206 -7.27 11.88 -8.64
CA PHE A 206 -8.03 10.76 -8.07
C PHE A 206 -9.45 11.19 -7.64
N PRO A 207 -10.36 11.52 -8.58
CA PRO A 207 -11.65 12.12 -8.28
C PRO A 207 -12.62 11.19 -7.55
N ILE A 208 -12.44 9.86 -7.66
CA ILE A 208 -13.27 8.91 -6.90
C ILE A 208 -12.86 8.92 -5.43
N VAL A 209 -11.56 8.92 -5.12
CA VAL A 209 -11.05 9.05 -3.75
C VAL A 209 -11.54 10.35 -3.14
N ARG A 210 -11.39 11.47 -3.86
CA ARG A 210 -11.89 12.77 -3.43
C ARG A 210 -13.38 12.74 -3.06
N ARG A 211 -14.25 12.26 -3.95
CA ARG A 211 -15.69 12.20 -3.69
C ARG A 211 -16.04 11.30 -2.51
N GLN A 212 -15.34 10.18 -2.34
CA GLN A 212 -15.55 9.27 -1.20
C GLN A 212 -15.15 9.94 0.12
N GLU A 213 -14.02 10.63 0.15
CA GLU A 213 -13.55 11.31 1.36
C GLU A 213 -14.35 12.57 1.69
N GLU A 214 -14.76 13.37 0.70
CA GLU A 214 -15.65 14.52 0.91
C GLU A 214 -17.00 14.06 1.48
N ALA A 215 -17.52 12.91 1.02
CA ALA A 215 -18.74 12.34 1.57
C ALA A 215 -18.57 11.80 3.00
N ALA A 216 -17.42 11.19 3.31
CA ALA A 216 -17.17 10.56 4.61
C ALA A 216 -16.70 11.54 5.71
N TYR A 217 -15.91 12.56 5.32
CA TYR A 217 -15.19 13.43 6.25
C TYR A 217 -15.44 14.93 6.00
N GLY A 218 -16.17 15.30 4.94
CA GLY A 218 -16.40 16.70 4.57
C GLY A 218 -15.21 17.40 3.92
N GLU A 219 -14.10 16.68 3.68
CA GLU A 219 -12.89 17.21 3.06
C GLU A 219 -12.15 16.15 2.24
N PHE A 220 -11.24 16.59 1.35
CA PHE A 220 -10.30 15.69 0.69
C PHE A 220 -9.14 15.36 1.65
N ARG A 221 -9.46 14.53 2.66
CA ARG A 221 -8.61 14.23 3.83
C ARG A 221 -7.21 13.73 3.46
N SER A 222 -7.08 12.76 2.55
CA SER A 222 -5.80 12.23 2.10
C SER A 222 -4.91 13.32 1.51
N ARG A 223 -5.47 14.20 0.67
CA ARG A 223 -4.75 15.35 0.12
C ARG A 223 -4.19 16.24 1.22
N ARG A 224 -5.03 16.65 2.19
CA ARG A 224 -4.56 17.48 3.31
C ARG A 224 -3.42 16.81 4.07
N LEU A 225 -3.59 15.56 4.48
CA LEU A 225 -2.60 14.83 5.26
C LEU A 225 -1.27 14.62 4.52
N ILE A 226 -1.33 14.20 3.25
CA ILE A 226 -0.12 13.97 2.44
C ILE A 226 0.64 15.27 2.25
N LEU A 227 -0.06 16.35 1.93
CA LEU A 227 0.58 17.65 1.72
C LEU A 227 1.19 18.19 3.02
N THR A 228 0.52 18.02 4.17
CA THR A 228 1.11 18.38 5.46
C THR A 228 2.38 17.57 5.77
N ALA A 229 2.34 16.25 5.58
CA ALA A 229 3.52 15.41 5.79
C ALA A 229 4.66 15.79 4.83
N PHE A 230 4.33 16.08 3.56
CA PHE A 230 5.28 16.52 2.55
C PHE A 230 5.97 17.83 2.94
N ASP A 231 5.19 18.83 3.37
CA ASP A 231 5.67 20.14 3.79
C ASP A 231 6.54 20.04 5.06
N ALA A 232 6.13 19.19 6.02
CA ALA A 232 6.92 18.94 7.22
C ALA A 232 8.25 18.23 6.93
N MET A 233 8.27 17.26 6.00
CA MET A 233 9.50 16.61 5.52
C MET A 233 10.43 17.61 4.81
N ALA A 234 9.87 18.46 3.94
CA ALA A 234 10.63 19.50 3.25
C ALA A 234 11.25 20.50 4.24
N SER A 235 10.46 20.99 5.20
CA SER A 235 10.92 21.90 6.25
C SER A 235 12.05 21.28 7.08
N ALA A 236 11.88 20.03 7.54
CA ALA A 236 12.90 19.31 8.31
C ALA A 236 14.23 19.17 7.54
N ARG A 237 14.14 18.81 6.24
CA ARG A 237 15.29 18.78 5.33
C ARG A 237 15.97 20.14 5.24
N ASP A 238 15.20 21.21 5.02
CA ASP A 238 15.74 22.55 4.75
C ASP A 238 16.44 23.14 5.99
N ILE A 239 15.99 22.79 7.21
CA ILE A 239 16.62 23.20 8.48
C ILE A 239 17.67 22.19 8.99
N GLY A 240 17.90 21.08 8.28
CA GLY A 240 18.89 20.07 8.64
C GLY A 240 18.55 19.23 9.88
N LEU A 241 17.28 19.06 10.20
CA LEU A 241 16.82 18.24 11.32
C LEU A 241 16.13 16.95 10.83
N PRO A 242 16.17 15.86 11.63
CA PRO A 242 15.39 14.68 11.33
C PRO A 242 13.88 14.98 11.33
N TYR A 243 13.14 14.42 10.37
CA TYR A 243 11.70 14.47 10.33
C TYR A 243 11.07 13.85 11.60
N ASP A 244 10.07 14.54 12.16
CA ASP A 244 9.34 14.13 13.35
C ASP A 244 7.83 14.07 13.06
N SER A 245 7.29 12.86 13.07
CA SER A 245 5.87 12.58 12.89
C SER A 245 4.96 13.27 13.90
N GLY A 246 5.39 13.38 15.16
CA GLY A 246 4.60 14.02 16.21
C GLY A 246 4.41 15.50 15.92
N HIS A 247 5.49 16.16 15.53
CA HIS A 247 5.48 17.58 15.15
C HIS A 247 4.57 17.84 13.94
N ALA A 248 4.67 17.02 12.89
CA ALA A 248 3.85 17.14 11.69
C ALA A 248 2.35 16.98 11.99
N ARG A 249 1.98 16.05 12.87
CA ARG A 249 0.59 15.82 13.28
C ARG A 249 0.01 16.96 14.12
N MET A 250 0.83 17.59 14.97
CA MET A 250 0.40 18.73 15.78
C MET A 250 0.08 19.97 14.94
N ALA A 251 0.78 20.19 13.83
CA ALA A 251 0.53 21.31 12.92
C ALA A 251 -0.86 21.28 12.25
N VAL A 252 -1.57 20.15 12.33
CA VAL A 252 -2.93 19.97 11.79
C VAL A 252 -4.01 20.19 12.85
N ALA A 253 -3.67 20.08 14.13
CA ALA A 253 -4.63 20.18 15.24
C ALA A 253 -4.93 21.65 15.65
N GLN A 254 -4.32 22.62 14.97
CA GLN A 254 -4.50 24.07 15.14
C GLN A 254 -5.19 24.66 13.93
#